data_AF-A0A7V0LY32-F1
#
_entry.id   AF-A0A7V0LY32-F1
#
_cell.length_a   1.000
_cell.length_b   1.000
_cell.length_c   1.000
_cell.angle_alpha   90.00
_cell.angle_beta   90.00
_cell.angle_gamma   90.00
#
_symmetry.space_group_name_H-M   'P 1'
#
loop_
_entity.id
_entity.type
_entity.pdbx_description
1 polymer ?
#
loop_
_entity_poly.entity_id
_entity_poly.type
_entity_poly.pdbx_seq_one_letter_code
_entity_poly.pdbx_strand_id
1 'polypeptide(L)'
;MELKNFTSAIAQIAEEKGIPEKKVIEIIESAIAAAYKKEYGEKGQKISAKLDSKSGKVKFWQIKQVVDEKMLWSEQELEDLKNGKIKEEEKEDKVKFNPERHIMEQDAKKIDPKIKIGEELEILLKTHEDYGRIAAQTAKQVILQRIKETEKEMIFEEYKSKEGEVISGIVQRIEKNSVFLDIGKTLGILSRDEQIPGEFYRPGQRLKVYVIKIEQTLKGPVVFLSRSYPKLLSKLFELEVPEVSAESVKIKSIAREPGSRSKVAVFSEVKEIDPIGAMVGQRGTRVGA
;
A
#
# COMPACT_ATOMS: atom_id res chain seq x y z
N MET A 1 27.97 -19.11 -4.86
CA MET A 1 28.18 -18.67 -6.25
C MET A 1 26.96 -17.90 -6.79
N GLU A 2 26.26 -17.11 -5.96
CA GLU A 2 24.98 -16.46 -6.30
C GLU A 2 24.97 -14.93 -6.10
N LEU A 3 26.14 -14.27 -6.09
CA LEU A 3 26.26 -12.87 -5.63
C LEU A 3 26.30 -11.82 -6.75
N LYS A 4 26.85 -12.15 -7.94
CA LYS A 4 26.71 -11.29 -9.14
C LYS A 4 25.27 -11.28 -9.68
N ASN A 5 24.56 -12.39 -9.50
CA ASN A 5 23.15 -12.50 -9.85
C ASN A 5 22.28 -11.63 -8.93
N PHE A 6 22.74 -11.37 -7.70
CA PHE A 6 21.98 -10.58 -6.71
C PHE A 6 21.99 -9.09 -7.07
N THR A 7 23.15 -8.53 -7.43
CA THR A 7 23.25 -7.13 -7.86
C THR A 7 22.57 -6.89 -9.21
N SER A 8 22.72 -7.82 -10.17
CA SER A 8 22.00 -7.72 -11.44
C SER A 8 20.49 -7.86 -11.28
N ALA A 9 20.01 -8.70 -10.35
CA ALA A 9 18.59 -8.83 -10.06
C ALA A 9 18.02 -7.57 -9.40
N ILE A 10 18.76 -6.91 -8.50
CA ILE A 10 18.34 -5.64 -7.90
C ILE A 10 18.22 -4.55 -8.98
N ALA A 11 19.23 -4.43 -9.86
CA ALA A 11 19.20 -3.46 -10.96
C ALA A 11 18.02 -3.72 -11.92
N GLN A 12 17.80 -4.99 -12.30
CA GLN A 12 16.69 -5.37 -13.17
C GLN A 12 15.32 -5.06 -12.53
N ILE A 13 15.17 -5.31 -11.23
CA ILE A 13 13.93 -5.00 -10.50
C ILE A 13 13.72 -3.49 -10.35
N ALA A 14 14.80 -2.74 -10.15
CA ALA A 14 14.76 -1.28 -10.06
C ALA A 14 14.33 -0.66 -11.40
N GLU A 15 14.85 -1.17 -12.52
CA GLU A 15 14.47 -0.74 -13.88
C GLU A 15 13.04 -1.15 -14.27
N GLU A 16 12.64 -2.40 -14.05
CA GLU A 16 11.32 -2.91 -14.46
C GLU A 16 10.14 -2.24 -13.72
N LYS A 17 10.37 -1.76 -12.49
CA LYS A 17 9.32 -1.22 -11.62
C LYS A 17 9.50 0.26 -11.28
N GLY A 18 10.55 0.91 -11.78
CA GLY A 18 10.80 2.34 -11.59
C GLY A 18 11.10 2.74 -10.14
N ILE A 19 11.63 1.81 -9.33
CA ILE A 19 11.99 2.08 -7.92
C ILE A 19 13.47 2.47 -7.87
N PRO A 20 13.86 3.59 -7.22
CA PRO A 20 15.26 3.95 -7.09
C PRO A 20 16.03 2.90 -6.28
N GLU A 21 17.16 2.42 -6.82
CA GLU A 21 18.00 1.36 -6.23
C GLU A 21 18.36 1.61 -4.77
N LYS A 22 18.60 2.88 -4.40
CA LYS A 22 18.93 3.28 -3.02
C LYS A 22 17.86 2.87 -2.01
N LYS A 23 16.58 3.07 -2.33
CA LYS A 23 15.48 2.66 -1.45
C LYS A 23 15.39 1.15 -1.31
N VAL A 24 15.71 0.40 -2.37
CA VAL A 24 15.70 -1.07 -2.34
C VAL A 24 16.80 -1.59 -1.41
N ILE A 25 18.00 -0.98 -1.45
CA ILE A 25 19.13 -1.35 -0.59
C ILE A 25 18.79 -1.08 0.88
N GLU A 26 18.28 0.10 1.22
CA GLU A 26 17.88 0.45 2.60
C GLU A 26 16.84 -0.54 3.18
N ILE A 27 15.87 -0.94 2.35
CA ILE A 27 14.84 -1.89 2.76
C ILE A 27 15.44 -3.27 3.00
N ILE A 28 16.32 -3.74 2.12
CA ILE A 28 17.01 -5.02 2.27
C ILE A 28 17.87 -5.03 3.55
N GLU A 29 18.59 -3.95 3.83
CA GLU A 29 19.39 -3.78 5.05
C GLU A 29 18.52 -3.86 6.31
N SER A 30 17.39 -3.14 6.33
CA SER A 30 16.45 -3.18 7.45
C SER A 30 15.86 -4.59 7.67
N ALA A 31 15.58 -5.32 6.59
CA ALA A 31 14.97 -6.62 6.69
C ALA A 31 15.96 -7.72 7.07
N ILE A 32 17.20 -7.64 6.60
CA ILE A 32 18.27 -8.55 7.02
C ILE A 32 18.58 -8.32 8.51
N ALA A 33 18.57 -7.07 8.99
CA ALA A 33 18.70 -6.77 10.42
C ALA A 33 17.54 -7.35 11.25
N ALA A 34 16.30 -7.27 10.75
CA ALA A 34 15.13 -7.86 11.41
C ALA A 34 15.17 -9.40 11.43
N ALA A 35 15.64 -10.05 10.37
CA ALA A 35 15.82 -11.49 10.31
C ALA A 35 16.89 -11.97 11.28
N TYR A 36 18.02 -11.26 11.34
CA TYR A 36 19.08 -11.55 12.32
C TYR A 36 18.53 -11.50 13.75
N LYS A 37 17.76 -10.45 14.09
CA LYS A 37 17.15 -10.30 15.41
C LYS A 37 16.22 -11.46 15.77
N LYS A 38 15.56 -12.07 14.79
CA LYS A 38 14.60 -13.16 15.01
C LYS A 38 15.27 -14.49 15.32
N GLU A 39 16.43 -14.76 14.74
CA GLU A 39 17.14 -16.03 14.89
C GLU A 39 18.22 -16.00 15.98
N TYR A 40 18.94 -14.88 16.13
CA TYR A 40 20.10 -14.77 17.02
C TYR A 40 20.03 -13.61 18.01
N GLY A 41 19.02 -12.74 17.89
CA GLY A 41 18.89 -11.57 18.75
C GLY A 41 18.26 -11.88 20.12
N GLU A 42 18.80 -11.27 21.16
CA GLU A 42 18.13 -11.23 22.47
C GLU A 42 17.02 -10.15 22.50
N LYS A 43 16.04 -10.29 23.41
CA LYS A 43 14.90 -9.35 23.53
C LYS A 43 15.39 -7.94 23.88
N GLY A 44 15.50 -7.08 22.87
CA GLY A 44 15.79 -5.65 23.05
C GLY A 44 16.92 -5.10 22.18
N GLN A 45 17.73 -5.96 21.56
CA GLN A 45 18.85 -5.53 20.72
C GLN A 45 18.36 -4.69 19.51
N LYS A 46 19.06 -3.58 19.25
CA LYS A 46 19.01 -2.84 17.98
C LYS A 46 20.18 -3.32 17.14
N ILE A 47 19.88 -3.82 15.94
CA ILE A 47 20.88 -4.37 15.04
C ILE A 47 20.73 -3.63 13.72
N SER A 48 21.85 -3.20 13.15
CA SER A 48 21.95 -2.62 11.83
C SER A 48 22.75 -3.56 10.94
N ALA A 49 22.31 -3.71 9.71
CA ALA A 49 23.05 -4.47 8.70
C ALA A 49 23.43 -3.48 7.59
N LYS A 50 24.68 -3.51 7.14
CA LYS A 50 25.13 -2.79 5.95
C LYS A 50 25.55 -3.80 4.91
N LEU A 51 25.05 -3.62 3.70
CA LEU A 51 25.32 -4.48 2.56
C LEU A 51 26.29 -3.77 1.61
N ASP A 52 27.47 -4.34 1.42
CA ASP A 52 28.42 -3.80 0.45
C ASP A 52 27.97 -4.11 -0.99
N SER A 53 27.59 -3.09 -1.76
CA SER A 53 27.05 -3.22 -3.13
C SER A 53 27.98 -3.91 -4.14
N LYS A 54 29.30 -3.99 -3.86
CA LYS A 54 30.29 -4.64 -4.74
C LYS A 54 30.65 -6.06 -4.31
N SER A 55 30.58 -6.37 -3.01
CA SER A 55 31.06 -7.64 -2.47
C SER A 55 29.94 -8.58 -2.04
N GLY A 56 28.73 -8.05 -1.83
CA GLY A 56 27.58 -8.81 -1.33
C GLY A 56 27.80 -9.37 0.09
N LYS A 57 28.86 -8.94 0.79
CA LYS A 57 29.08 -9.30 2.19
C LYS A 57 28.20 -8.42 3.07
N VAL A 58 27.46 -9.08 3.96
CA VAL A 58 26.66 -8.42 4.99
C VAL A 58 27.51 -8.37 6.26
N LYS A 59 27.63 -7.17 6.83
CA LYS A 59 28.16 -6.97 8.18
C LYS A 59 27.02 -6.55 9.09
N PHE A 60 27.07 -7.01 10.33
CA PHE A 60 26.08 -6.70 11.35
C PHE A 60 26.72 -5.88 12.46
N TRP A 61 26.04 -4.81 12.86
CA TRP A 61 26.42 -3.96 13.98
C TRP A 61 25.31 -3.98 15.02
N GLN A 62 25.66 -4.22 16.28
CA GLN A 62 24.79 -3.97 17.42
C GLN A 62 24.92 -2.50 17.79
N ILE A 63 23.80 -1.78 17.77
CA ILE A 63 23.73 -0.38 18.17
C ILE A 63 23.44 -0.35 19.68
N LYS A 64 24.39 0.16 20.48
CA LYS A 64 24.20 0.44 21.91
C LYS A 64 24.24 1.95 22.13
N GLN A 65 23.29 2.48 22.89
CA GLN A 65 23.27 3.90 23.26
C GLN A 65 24.16 4.11 24.48
N VAL A 66 25.00 5.15 24.44
CA VAL A 66 25.86 5.51 25.56
C VAL A 66 25.06 6.28 26.59
N VAL A 67 25.01 5.73 27.81
CA VAL A 67 24.27 6.31 28.93
C VAL A 67 25.22 6.52 30.10
N ASP A 68 24.94 7.55 30.89
CA ASP A 68 25.68 7.88 32.11
C ASP A 68 24.85 7.51 33.34
N GLU A 69 25.51 7.27 34.48
CA GLU A 69 24.87 6.79 35.73
C GLU A 69 23.75 7.72 36.23
N LYS A 70 23.78 9.00 35.84
CA LYS A 70 22.79 10.03 36.20
C LYS A 70 21.48 9.98 35.40
N MET A 71 21.44 9.25 34.28
CA MET A 71 20.25 9.09 33.43
C MET A 71 19.51 7.77 33.68
N LEU A 72 19.98 6.96 34.64
CA LEU A 72 19.39 5.67 34.99
C LEU A 72 18.46 5.80 36.19
N TRP A 73 17.36 5.04 36.18
CA TRP A 73 16.49 4.92 37.35
C TRP A 73 17.24 4.11 38.41
N SER A 74 17.27 4.60 39.64
CA SER A 74 17.76 3.79 40.77
C SER A 74 16.76 2.67 41.11
N GLU A 75 17.22 1.58 41.73
CA GLU A 75 16.35 0.45 42.11
C GLU A 75 15.17 0.89 43.01
N GLN A 76 15.33 1.96 43.79
CA GLN A 76 14.30 2.55 44.65
C GLN A 76 13.23 3.32 43.85
N GLU A 77 13.61 4.04 42.78
CA GLU A 77 12.67 4.79 41.93
C GLU A 77 11.81 3.88 41.04
N LEU A 78 12.30 2.67 40.73
CA LEU A 78 11.57 1.62 40.02
C LEU A 78 10.43 1.00 40.85
N GLU A 79 10.58 0.96 42.18
CA GLU A 79 9.52 0.52 43.10
C GLU A 79 8.45 1.61 43.30
N ASP A 80 8.86 2.88 43.39
CA ASP A 80 7.93 4.01 43.53
C ASP A 80 7.08 4.26 42.26
N LEU A 81 7.59 3.92 41.07
CA LEU A 81 6.81 3.97 39.83
C LEU A 81 5.80 2.83 39.70
N LYS A 82 6.06 1.66 40.31
CA LYS A 82 5.05 0.58 40.44
C LYS A 82 3.96 0.94 41.45
N ASN A 83 4.29 1.73 42.46
CA ASN A 83 3.36 2.19 43.50
C ASN A 83 2.57 3.47 43.14
N GLY A 84 2.77 4.02 41.93
CA GLY A 84 1.89 5.04 41.34
C GLY A 84 2.05 6.47 41.86
N LYS A 85 3.20 6.85 42.44
CA LYS A 85 3.40 8.17 43.08
C LYS A 85 4.19 9.21 42.29
N ILE A 86 4.48 9.02 41.00
CA ILE A 86 5.38 9.92 40.24
C ILE A 86 4.61 10.73 39.19
N LYS A 87 4.80 12.07 39.22
CA LYS A 87 4.19 13.06 38.30
C LYS A 87 4.77 12.92 36.89
N GLU A 88 3.97 13.28 35.87
CA GLU A 88 4.29 13.06 34.45
C GLU A 88 5.50 13.84 33.92
N GLU A 89 5.90 14.93 34.58
CA GLU A 89 6.99 15.82 34.13
C GLU A 89 8.41 15.25 34.38
N GLU A 90 8.62 14.33 35.31
CA GLU A 90 9.96 13.72 35.57
C GLU A 90 10.23 12.47 34.72
N LYS A 91 9.28 12.07 33.87
CA LYS A 91 9.40 10.90 32.98
C LYS A 91 10.27 11.17 31.75
N GLU A 92 10.51 12.42 31.38
CA GLU A 92 11.06 12.77 30.06
C GLU A 92 12.56 12.43 29.91
N ASP A 93 13.34 12.36 31.00
CA ASP A 93 14.81 12.30 30.89
C ASP A 93 15.49 11.04 31.43
N LYS A 94 14.77 10.11 32.09
CA LYS A 94 15.39 8.93 32.72
C LYS A 94 15.01 7.62 32.02
N VAL A 95 15.99 6.80 31.63
CA VAL A 95 15.78 5.56 30.85
C VAL A 95 16.06 4.31 31.71
N LYS A 96 15.19 3.30 31.65
CA LYS A 96 15.43 1.99 32.28
C LYS A 96 16.67 1.33 31.66
N PHE A 97 17.67 1.00 32.47
CA PHE A 97 18.88 0.32 31.99
C PHE A 97 18.54 -1.06 31.40
N ASN A 98 18.97 -1.30 30.16
CA ASN A 98 18.92 -2.62 29.54
C ASN A 98 20.32 -2.94 29.01
N PRO A 99 21.03 -3.96 29.53
CA PRO A 99 22.40 -4.31 29.13
C PRO A 99 22.60 -4.49 27.61
N GLU A 100 21.52 -4.84 26.92
CA GLU A 100 21.50 -5.08 25.48
C GLU A 100 21.31 -3.82 24.62
N ARG A 101 20.84 -2.73 25.23
CA ARG A 101 20.61 -1.44 24.55
C ARG A 101 21.54 -0.34 25.02
N HIS A 102 22.11 -0.47 26.21
CA HIS A 102 22.86 0.58 26.89
C HIS A 102 24.27 0.11 27.20
N ILE A 103 25.24 1.00 27.00
CA ILE A 103 26.63 0.83 27.43
C ILE A 103 27.03 2.03 28.29
N MET A 104 27.77 1.77 29.37
CA MET A 104 28.28 2.84 30.22
C MET A 104 29.32 3.66 29.46
N GLU A 105 29.38 4.97 29.72
CA GLU A 105 30.35 5.87 29.10
C GLU A 105 31.80 5.38 29.25
N GLN A 106 32.12 4.77 30.40
CA GLN A 106 33.45 4.22 30.68
C GLN A 106 33.83 3.06 29.74
N ASP A 107 32.86 2.22 29.38
CA ASP A 107 33.08 1.09 28.48
C ASP A 107 32.97 1.49 27.01
N ALA A 108 32.12 2.48 26.71
CA ALA A 108 32.03 3.07 25.37
C ALA A 108 33.35 3.76 24.96
N LYS A 109 33.96 4.54 25.86
CA LYS A 109 35.25 5.24 25.61
C LYS A 109 36.43 4.29 25.37
N LYS A 110 36.36 3.04 25.85
CA LYS A 110 37.38 2.01 25.58
C LYS A 110 37.32 1.51 24.14
N ILE A 111 36.13 1.53 23.53
CA ILE A 111 35.88 1.03 22.18
C ILE A 111 36.04 2.16 21.16
N ASP A 112 35.50 3.35 21.45
CA ASP A 112 35.71 4.55 20.66
C ASP A 112 35.89 5.79 21.57
N PRO A 113 37.10 6.40 21.60
CA PRO A 113 37.40 7.53 22.48
C PRO A 113 36.66 8.83 22.17
N LYS A 114 36.06 8.96 20.98
CA LYS A 114 35.41 10.21 20.52
C LYS A 114 33.92 10.30 20.84
N ILE A 115 33.34 9.23 21.35
CA ILE A 115 31.90 9.14 21.58
C ILE A 115 31.47 9.98 22.78
N LYS A 116 30.37 10.72 22.59
CA LYS A 116 29.73 11.54 23.62
C LYS A 116 28.53 10.83 24.25
N ILE A 117 28.15 11.29 25.44
CA ILE A 117 26.95 10.83 26.15
C ILE A 117 25.72 11.06 25.27
N GLY A 118 24.90 10.03 25.08
CA GLY A 118 23.71 10.05 24.22
C GLY A 118 23.93 9.60 22.78
N GLU A 119 25.17 9.40 22.33
CA GLU A 119 25.47 8.89 20.98
C GLU A 119 25.30 7.35 20.88
N GLU A 120 25.02 6.86 19.68
CA GLU A 120 24.89 5.44 19.38
C GLU A 120 26.25 4.84 18.97
N LEU A 121 26.72 3.83 19.72
CA LEU A 121 27.93 3.06 19.42
C LEU A 121 27.57 1.82 18.59
N GLU A 122 28.19 1.68 17.41
CA GLU A 122 28.08 0.50 16.55
C GLU A 122 29.14 -0.57 16.93
N ILE A 123 28.75 -1.65 17.59
CA ILE A 123 29.63 -2.78 17.92
C ILE A 123 29.51 -3.84 16.82
N LEU A 124 30.63 -4.22 16.20
CA LEU A 124 30.64 -5.24 15.14
C LEU A 124 30.33 -6.63 15.74
N LEU A 125 29.27 -7.27 15.23
CA LEU A 125 28.90 -8.64 15.61
C LEU A 125 29.67 -9.66 14.76
N LYS A 126 29.94 -10.83 15.34
CA LYS A 126 30.58 -11.94 14.63
C LYS A 126 29.64 -12.48 13.55
N THR A 127 30.13 -12.52 12.32
CA THR A 127 29.45 -13.13 11.17
C THR A 127 29.70 -14.64 11.15
N HIS A 128 28.64 -15.43 11.25
CA HIS A 128 28.60 -16.87 10.97
C HIS A 128 28.34 -17.10 9.47
N GLU A 129 28.80 -18.23 8.93
CA GLU A 129 28.67 -18.53 7.49
C GLU A 129 27.20 -18.72 7.04
N ASP A 130 26.33 -19.15 7.96
CA ASP A 130 24.90 -19.37 7.69
C ASP A 130 24.13 -18.09 7.33
N TYR A 131 24.65 -16.91 7.72
CA TYR A 131 24.00 -15.63 7.44
C TYR A 131 23.83 -15.36 5.95
N GLY A 132 24.73 -15.85 5.10
CA GLY A 132 24.61 -15.65 3.65
C GLY A 132 23.32 -16.26 3.09
N ARG A 133 22.95 -17.46 3.57
CA ARG A 133 21.75 -18.17 3.12
C ARG A 133 20.47 -17.52 3.65
N ILE A 134 20.45 -17.18 4.93
CA ILE A 134 19.31 -16.53 5.60
C ILE A 134 19.08 -15.13 5.01
N ALA A 135 20.15 -14.36 4.79
CA ALA A 135 20.07 -13.04 4.16
C ALA A 135 19.55 -13.13 2.73
N ALA A 136 19.99 -14.10 1.94
CA ALA A 136 19.51 -14.29 0.57
C ALA A 136 18.01 -14.64 0.53
N GLN A 137 17.53 -15.56 1.39
CA GLN A 137 16.12 -15.93 1.45
C GLN A 137 15.24 -14.78 1.93
N THR A 138 15.68 -14.06 2.97
CA THR A 138 14.98 -12.90 3.53
C THR A 138 14.92 -11.77 2.50
N ALA A 139 16.04 -11.46 1.85
CA ALA A 139 16.10 -10.45 0.81
C ALA A 139 15.14 -10.78 -0.34
N LYS A 140 15.11 -12.03 -0.81
CA LYS A 140 14.13 -12.47 -1.83
C LYS A 140 12.69 -12.23 -1.38
N GLN A 141 12.35 -12.60 -0.14
CA GLN A 141 10.99 -12.43 0.39
C GLN A 141 10.61 -10.94 0.49
N VAL A 142 11.52 -10.11 0.97
CA VAL A 142 11.31 -8.67 1.18
C VAL A 142 11.19 -7.94 -0.15
N ILE A 143 12.04 -8.27 -1.12
CA ILE A 143 11.95 -7.76 -2.49
C ILE A 143 10.60 -8.12 -3.10
N LEU A 144 10.18 -9.40 -3.01
CA LEU A 144 8.87 -9.83 -3.53
C LEU A 144 7.70 -9.12 -2.83
N GLN A 145 7.80 -8.90 -1.52
CA GLN A 145 6.79 -8.16 -0.78
C GLN A 145 6.76 -6.69 -1.21
N ARG A 146 7.92 -6.06 -1.36
CA ARG A 146 8.02 -4.65 -1.73
C ARG A 146 7.52 -4.38 -3.15
N ILE A 147 7.81 -5.30 -4.08
CA ILE A 147 7.26 -5.27 -5.43
C ILE A 147 5.72 -5.28 -5.38
N LYS A 148 5.14 -6.18 -4.58
CA LYS A 148 3.67 -6.26 -4.41
C LYS A 148 3.08 -5.01 -3.76
N GLU A 149 3.76 -4.40 -2.80
CA GLU A 149 3.31 -3.15 -2.16
C GLU A 149 3.31 -1.99 -3.16
N THR A 150 4.41 -1.84 -3.91
CA THR A 150 4.54 -0.78 -4.93
C THR A 150 3.51 -0.97 -6.03
N GLU A 151 3.28 -2.21 -6.48
CA GLU A 151 2.24 -2.53 -7.46
C GLU A 151 0.84 -2.16 -6.95
N LYS A 152 0.53 -2.46 -5.68
CA LYS A 152 -0.73 -2.07 -5.06
C LYS A 152 -0.92 -0.56 -4.97
N GLU A 153 0.15 0.18 -4.64
CA GLU A 153 0.13 1.65 -4.58
C GLU A 153 -0.12 2.25 -5.98
N MET A 154 0.60 1.77 -6.99
CA MET A 154 0.42 2.22 -8.38
C MET A 154 -1.00 1.98 -8.89
N ILE A 155 -1.56 0.81 -8.61
CA ILE A 155 -2.94 0.46 -8.95
C ILE A 155 -3.92 1.39 -8.24
N PHE A 156 -3.71 1.66 -6.95
CA PHE A 156 -4.56 2.55 -6.18
C PHE A 156 -4.59 3.95 -6.80
N GLU A 157 -3.43 4.49 -7.15
CA GLU A 157 -3.32 5.80 -7.82
C GLU A 157 -4.02 5.82 -9.19
N GLU A 158 -3.85 4.77 -10.00
CA GLU A 158 -4.48 4.68 -11.31
C GLU A 158 -6.01 4.63 -11.22
N TYR A 159 -6.58 3.84 -10.31
CA TYR A 159 -8.02 3.75 -10.20
C TYR A 159 -8.60 4.97 -9.48
N LYS A 160 -7.85 5.62 -8.59
CA LYS A 160 -8.30 6.83 -7.91
C LYS A 160 -8.62 7.96 -8.88
N SER A 161 -7.88 8.07 -9.99
CA SER A 161 -8.22 9.03 -11.05
C SER A 161 -9.46 8.63 -11.87
N LYS A 162 -9.79 7.34 -11.91
CA LYS A 162 -10.97 6.77 -12.56
C LYS A 162 -12.19 6.67 -11.64
N GLU A 163 -12.14 7.28 -10.46
CA GLU A 163 -13.28 7.34 -9.55
C GLU A 163 -14.43 8.11 -10.19
N GLY A 164 -15.62 7.51 -10.23
CA GLY A 164 -16.77 8.09 -10.90
C GLY A 164 -16.81 7.91 -12.43
N GLU A 165 -15.93 7.08 -12.99
CA GLU A 165 -15.98 6.66 -14.39
C GLU A 165 -16.65 5.30 -14.57
N VAL A 166 -16.93 4.94 -15.83
CA VAL A 166 -17.47 3.63 -16.21
C VAL A 166 -16.35 2.80 -16.81
N ILE A 167 -16.13 1.63 -16.24
CA ILE A 167 -15.12 0.69 -16.70
C ILE A 167 -15.78 -0.61 -17.13
N SER A 168 -15.24 -1.23 -18.17
CA SER A 168 -15.63 -2.58 -18.55
C SER A 168 -14.85 -3.61 -17.74
N GLY A 169 -15.53 -4.53 -17.07
CA GLY A 169 -14.93 -5.65 -16.37
C GLY A 169 -15.52 -6.99 -16.81
N ILE A 170 -14.81 -8.08 -16.53
CA ILE A 170 -15.26 -9.45 -16.79
C ILE A 170 -15.62 -10.10 -15.46
N VAL A 171 -16.81 -10.69 -15.36
CA VAL A 171 -17.21 -11.43 -14.15
C VAL A 171 -16.30 -12.65 -14.00
N GLN A 172 -15.47 -12.69 -12.96
CA GLN A 172 -14.61 -13.86 -12.69
C GLN A 172 -15.35 -14.89 -11.83
N ARG A 173 -15.92 -14.45 -10.71
CA ARG A 173 -16.57 -15.33 -9.74
C ARG A 173 -17.75 -14.66 -9.08
N ILE A 174 -18.71 -15.48 -8.69
CA ILE A 174 -19.96 -15.06 -8.05
C ILE A 174 -20.02 -15.76 -6.70
N GLU A 175 -20.06 -14.97 -5.63
CA GLU A 175 -20.36 -15.45 -4.29
C GLU A 175 -21.83 -15.16 -3.95
N LYS A 176 -22.33 -15.67 -2.81
CA LYS A 176 -23.76 -15.57 -2.46
C LYS A 176 -24.29 -14.12 -2.40
N ASN A 177 -23.44 -13.15 -2.05
CA ASN A 177 -23.86 -11.76 -1.84
C ASN A 177 -23.05 -10.73 -2.65
N SER A 178 -21.95 -11.15 -3.29
CA SER A 178 -21.04 -10.25 -3.99
C SER A 178 -20.54 -10.88 -5.27
N VAL A 179 -20.45 -10.08 -6.32
CA VAL A 179 -19.86 -10.49 -7.60
C VAL A 179 -18.49 -9.86 -7.71
N PHE A 180 -17.49 -10.66 -8.07
CA PHE A 180 -16.13 -10.17 -8.31
C PHE A 180 -15.92 -10.02 -9.81
N LEU A 181 -15.61 -8.80 -10.21
CA LEU A 181 -15.29 -8.45 -11.59
C LEU A 181 -13.80 -8.19 -11.71
N ASP A 182 -13.20 -8.72 -12.76
CA ASP A 182 -11.85 -8.40 -13.17
C ASP A 182 -11.87 -7.14 -14.03
N ILE A 183 -11.20 -6.09 -13.55
CA ILE A 183 -11.06 -4.79 -14.22
C ILE A 183 -9.70 -4.70 -14.93
N GLY A 184 -9.00 -5.82 -15.09
CA GLY A 184 -7.72 -5.94 -15.79
C GLY A 184 -6.53 -6.04 -14.84
N LYS A 185 -6.36 -5.06 -13.94
CA LYS A 185 -5.25 -5.05 -12.96
C LYS A 185 -5.67 -5.48 -11.55
N THR A 186 -6.94 -5.27 -11.20
CA THR A 186 -7.50 -5.64 -9.90
C THR A 186 -8.90 -6.22 -9.99
N LEU A 187 -9.28 -6.86 -8.90
CA LEU A 187 -10.65 -7.29 -8.65
C LEU A 187 -11.47 -6.13 -8.10
N GLY A 188 -12.56 -5.82 -8.80
CA GLY A 188 -13.64 -5.01 -8.31
C GLY A 188 -14.71 -5.86 -7.62
N ILE A 189 -15.35 -5.28 -6.62
CA ILE A 189 -16.43 -5.90 -5.86
C ILE A 189 -17.72 -5.19 -6.20
N LEU A 190 -18.70 -5.97 -6.65
CA LEU A 190 -20.07 -5.53 -6.88
C LEU A 190 -20.96 -6.16 -5.80
N SER A 191 -21.24 -5.40 -4.74
CA SER A 191 -22.09 -5.81 -3.61
C SER A 191 -23.54 -5.96 -4.04
N ARG A 192 -24.34 -6.76 -3.32
CA ARG A 192 -25.76 -6.98 -3.61
C ARG A 192 -26.59 -5.70 -3.75
N ASP A 193 -26.36 -4.70 -2.91
CA ASP A 193 -27.10 -3.42 -2.96
C ASP A 193 -26.78 -2.61 -4.22
N GLU A 194 -25.62 -2.86 -4.81
CA GLU A 194 -25.12 -2.18 -6.00
C GLU A 194 -25.39 -2.96 -7.30
N GLN A 195 -26.01 -4.14 -7.19
CA GLN A 195 -26.46 -4.96 -8.31
C GLN A 195 -27.86 -4.51 -8.79
N ILE A 196 -28.16 -4.79 -10.06
CA ILE A 196 -29.51 -4.57 -10.58
C ILE A 196 -30.39 -5.75 -10.16
N PRO A 197 -31.54 -5.51 -9.50
CA PRO A 197 -32.48 -6.58 -9.18
C PRO A 197 -32.95 -7.31 -10.44
N GLY A 198 -32.85 -8.64 -10.43
CA GLY A 198 -33.27 -9.49 -11.56
C GLY A 198 -32.25 -9.63 -12.69
N GLU A 199 -31.10 -8.96 -12.62
CA GLU A 199 -30.01 -9.18 -13.58
C GLU A 199 -29.20 -10.43 -13.21
N PHE A 200 -29.04 -11.34 -14.16
CA PHE A 200 -28.25 -12.57 -13.96
C PHE A 200 -26.81 -12.36 -14.43
N TYR A 201 -25.88 -12.44 -13.48
CA TYR A 201 -24.45 -12.42 -13.76
C TYR A 201 -23.95 -13.82 -14.09
N ARG A 202 -23.19 -13.96 -15.18
CA ARG A 202 -22.53 -15.22 -15.55
C ARG A 202 -21.01 -15.06 -15.53
N PRO A 203 -20.24 -16.04 -15.04
CA PRO A 203 -18.79 -16.03 -15.17
C PRO A 203 -18.38 -15.90 -16.65
N GLY A 204 -17.37 -15.06 -16.93
CA GLY A 204 -16.92 -14.73 -18.29
C GLY A 204 -17.73 -13.62 -18.98
N GLN A 205 -18.85 -13.17 -18.41
CA GLN A 205 -19.63 -12.07 -18.98
C GLN A 205 -18.90 -10.74 -18.82
N ARG A 206 -18.82 -9.96 -19.90
CA ARG A 206 -18.30 -8.59 -19.86
C ARG A 206 -19.43 -7.62 -19.53
N LEU A 207 -19.19 -6.76 -18.54
CA LEU A 207 -20.16 -5.78 -18.06
C LEU A 207 -19.49 -4.41 -17.93
N LYS A 208 -20.24 -3.37 -18.30
CA LYS A 208 -19.90 -1.98 -17.96
C LYS A 208 -20.42 -1.70 -16.54
N VAL A 209 -19.53 -1.22 -15.68
CA VAL A 209 -19.77 -0.95 -14.26
C VAL A 209 -19.27 0.44 -13.90
N TYR A 210 -19.91 1.10 -12.94
CA TYR A 210 -19.51 2.40 -12.41
C TYR A 210 -18.58 2.21 -11.21
N VAL A 211 -17.49 2.97 -11.15
CA VAL A 211 -16.60 2.99 -9.98
C VAL A 211 -17.16 3.98 -8.96
N ILE A 212 -17.64 3.47 -7.81
CA ILE A 212 -18.16 4.33 -6.73
C ILE A 212 -17.01 4.92 -5.92
N LYS A 213 -16.16 4.04 -5.38
CA LYS A 213 -15.10 4.38 -4.44
C LYS A 213 -14.01 3.32 -4.48
N ILE A 214 -12.83 3.70 -4.03
CA ILE A 214 -11.69 2.80 -3.90
C ILE A 214 -11.16 2.88 -2.48
N GLU A 215 -10.98 1.73 -1.86
CA GLU A 215 -10.46 1.64 -0.49
C GLU A 215 -9.16 0.85 -0.47
N GLN A 216 -8.17 1.37 0.25
CA GLN A 216 -6.91 0.67 0.48
C GLN A 216 -7.05 -0.22 1.72
N THR A 217 -7.13 -1.53 1.52
CA THR A 217 -7.18 -2.51 2.61
C THR A 217 -5.81 -3.15 2.82
N LEU A 218 -5.60 -3.81 3.96
CA LEU A 218 -4.37 -4.58 4.25
C LEU A 218 -4.06 -5.64 3.17
N LYS A 219 -5.09 -6.17 2.52
CA LYS A 219 -4.93 -7.18 1.44
C LYS A 219 -4.64 -6.55 0.08
N GLY A 220 -4.95 -5.28 -0.12
CA GLY A 220 -4.74 -4.53 -1.36
C GLY A 220 -5.83 -3.48 -1.60
N PRO A 221 -5.72 -2.69 -2.68
CA PRO A 221 -6.78 -1.79 -3.11
C PRO A 221 -7.99 -2.60 -3.57
N VAL A 222 -9.16 -2.25 -3.03
CA VAL A 222 -10.44 -2.83 -3.39
C VAL A 222 -11.27 -1.76 -4.07
N VAL A 223 -11.68 -2.04 -5.31
CA VAL A 223 -12.52 -1.14 -6.10
C VAL A 223 -13.98 -1.51 -5.88
N PHE A 224 -14.78 -0.60 -5.33
CA PHE A 224 -16.22 -0.80 -5.21
C PHE A 224 -16.92 -0.37 -6.48
N LEU A 225 -17.66 -1.30 -7.05
CA LEU A 225 -18.36 -1.15 -8.30
C LEU A 225 -19.86 -1.08 -8.08
N SER A 226 -20.56 -0.45 -9.02
CA SER A 226 -22.01 -0.43 -9.06
C SER A 226 -22.58 -0.51 -10.46
N ARG A 227 -23.75 -1.17 -10.54
CA ARG A 227 -24.63 -1.13 -11.69
C ARG A 227 -25.96 -0.43 -11.41
N SER A 228 -26.36 -0.30 -10.15
CA SER A 228 -27.59 0.37 -9.75
C SER A 228 -27.45 1.90 -9.72
N TYR A 229 -26.25 2.44 -9.47
CA TYR A 229 -26.07 3.87 -9.23
C TYR A 229 -26.54 4.75 -10.41
N PRO A 230 -27.29 5.86 -10.18
CA PRO A 230 -27.85 6.68 -11.26
C PRO A 230 -26.80 7.27 -12.22
N LYS A 231 -25.62 7.66 -11.71
CA LYS A 231 -24.57 8.27 -12.53
C LYS A 231 -23.91 7.30 -13.53
N LEU A 232 -24.13 5.99 -13.38
CA LEU A 232 -23.76 5.03 -14.43
C LEU A 232 -24.44 5.41 -15.75
N LEU A 233 -25.72 5.79 -15.72
CA LEU A 233 -26.47 6.10 -16.93
C LEU A 233 -25.94 7.37 -17.61
N SER A 234 -25.59 8.41 -16.85
CA SER A 234 -24.96 9.62 -17.42
C SER A 234 -23.65 9.29 -18.14
N LYS A 235 -22.80 8.47 -17.52
CA LYS A 235 -21.51 8.11 -18.12
C LYS A 235 -21.65 7.15 -19.30
N LEU A 236 -22.66 6.28 -19.31
CA LEU A 236 -22.98 5.47 -20.48
C LEU A 236 -23.43 6.35 -21.66
N PHE A 237 -24.28 7.35 -21.41
CA PHE A 237 -24.67 8.30 -22.45
C PHE A 237 -23.52 9.17 -22.92
N GLU A 238 -22.60 9.56 -22.04
CA GLU A 238 -21.38 10.29 -22.43
C GLU A 238 -20.49 9.49 -23.40
N LEU A 239 -20.45 8.16 -23.26
CA LEU A 239 -19.72 7.28 -24.17
C LEU A 239 -20.44 7.03 -25.50
N GLU A 240 -21.78 6.96 -25.48
CA GLU A 240 -22.59 6.60 -26.66
C GLU A 240 -23.01 7.81 -27.49
N VAL A 241 -23.21 8.97 -26.86
CA VAL A 241 -23.76 10.19 -27.46
C VAL A 241 -22.66 11.25 -27.57
N PRO A 242 -22.10 11.50 -28.76
CA PRO A 242 -21.01 12.47 -28.94
C PRO A 242 -21.42 13.90 -28.56
N GLU A 243 -22.71 14.24 -28.69
CA GLU A 243 -23.25 15.55 -28.33
C GLU A 243 -23.20 15.80 -26.80
N VAL A 244 -23.22 14.74 -25.98
CA VAL A 244 -23.05 14.84 -24.53
C VAL A 244 -21.57 14.98 -24.18
N SER A 245 -20.69 14.25 -24.85
CA SER A 245 -19.24 14.36 -24.67
C SER A 245 -18.70 15.74 -25.09
N ALA A 246 -19.28 16.35 -26.13
CA ALA A 246 -18.95 17.70 -26.58
C ALA A 246 -19.62 18.81 -25.74
N GLU A 247 -20.34 18.46 -24.68
CA GLU A 247 -21.10 19.37 -23.81
C GLU A 247 -22.21 20.19 -24.48
N SER A 248 -22.50 19.97 -25.77
CA SER A 248 -23.62 20.60 -26.49
C SER A 248 -24.97 20.23 -25.89
N VAL A 249 -25.11 19.00 -25.40
CA VAL A 249 -26.29 18.49 -24.70
C VAL A 249 -25.90 18.12 -23.26
N LYS A 250 -26.57 18.74 -22.29
CA LYS A 250 -26.34 18.53 -20.85
C LYS A 250 -27.46 17.72 -20.23
N ILE A 251 -27.09 16.71 -19.44
CA ILE A 251 -28.04 15.96 -18.61
C ILE A 251 -28.31 16.75 -17.33
N LYS A 252 -29.54 17.22 -17.14
CA LYS A 252 -29.95 18.03 -15.99
C LYS A 252 -30.29 17.17 -14.77
N SER A 253 -31.02 16.07 -14.98
CA SER A 253 -31.41 15.18 -13.89
C SER A 253 -31.62 13.76 -14.39
N ILE A 254 -31.39 12.80 -13.50
CA ILE A 254 -31.63 11.38 -13.73
C ILE A 254 -32.40 10.83 -12.52
N ALA A 255 -33.56 10.24 -12.78
CA ALA A 255 -34.31 9.45 -11.82
C ALA A 255 -34.29 7.99 -12.29
N ARG A 256 -33.72 7.09 -11.50
CA ARG A 256 -33.48 5.70 -11.89
C ARG A 256 -34.02 4.73 -10.85
N GLU A 257 -34.86 3.81 -11.31
CA GLU A 257 -35.25 2.58 -10.63
C GLU A 257 -34.51 1.42 -11.32
N PRO A 258 -33.39 0.93 -10.74
CA PRO A 258 -32.56 -0.10 -11.36
C PRO A 258 -33.36 -1.35 -11.72
N GLY A 259 -33.28 -1.79 -12.98
CA GLY A 259 -33.98 -3.00 -13.48
C GLY A 259 -35.43 -2.79 -13.88
N SER A 260 -36.01 -1.61 -13.60
CA SER A 260 -37.40 -1.27 -13.94
C SER A 260 -37.47 -0.15 -14.97
N ARG A 261 -37.16 1.09 -14.57
CA ARG A 261 -37.34 2.29 -15.40
C ARG A 261 -36.33 3.36 -15.05
N SER A 262 -35.87 4.10 -16.06
CA SER A 262 -35.10 5.34 -15.87
C SER A 262 -35.77 6.49 -16.61
N LYS A 263 -35.79 7.67 -15.99
CA LYS A 263 -36.19 8.94 -16.61
C LYS A 263 -35.00 9.89 -16.59
N VAL A 264 -34.75 10.55 -17.71
CA VAL A 264 -33.61 11.46 -17.89
C VAL A 264 -34.14 12.79 -18.44
N ALA A 265 -33.73 13.89 -17.83
CA ALA A 265 -33.98 15.24 -18.34
C ALA A 265 -32.72 15.78 -19.00
N VAL A 266 -32.85 16.22 -20.25
CA VAL A 266 -31.74 16.72 -21.07
C VAL A 266 -32.05 18.12 -21.58
N PHE A 267 -31.00 18.92 -21.79
CA PHE A 267 -31.08 20.28 -22.27
C PHE A 267 -29.97 20.52 -23.29
N SER A 268 -30.29 21.15 -24.42
CA SER A 268 -29.28 21.55 -25.42
C SER A 268 -28.91 23.02 -25.23
N GLU A 269 -27.61 23.33 -25.23
CA GLU A 269 -27.13 24.72 -25.26
C GLU A 269 -27.22 25.31 -26.67
N VAL A 270 -27.13 24.45 -27.70
CA VAL A 270 -27.19 24.83 -29.10
C VAL A 270 -28.61 24.67 -29.61
N LYS A 271 -29.21 25.77 -30.08
CA LYS A 271 -30.61 25.80 -30.56
C LYS A 271 -30.88 24.89 -31.76
N GLU A 272 -29.85 24.60 -32.56
CA GLU A 272 -29.96 23.77 -33.76
C GLU A 272 -29.98 22.26 -33.44
N ILE A 273 -29.63 21.86 -32.22
CA ILE A 273 -29.55 20.46 -31.81
C ILE A 273 -30.78 20.12 -30.96
N ASP A 274 -31.57 19.17 -31.42
CA ASP A 274 -32.63 18.56 -30.60
C ASP A 274 -32.01 17.60 -29.57
N PRO A 275 -32.13 17.88 -28.26
CA PRO A 275 -31.53 17.05 -27.23
C PRO A 275 -32.17 15.66 -27.15
N ILE A 276 -33.46 15.50 -27.47
CA ILE A 276 -34.11 14.19 -27.43
C ILE A 276 -33.67 13.36 -28.62
N GLY A 277 -33.71 13.92 -29.82
CA GLY A 277 -33.22 13.28 -31.04
C GLY A 277 -31.76 12.82 -30.93
N ALA A 278 -30.89 13.67 -30.36
CA ALA A 278 -29.48 13.33 -30.13
C ALA A 278 -29.31 12.13 -29.17
N MET A 279 -30.06 12.11 -28.06
CA MET A 279 -29.95 11.02 -27.07
C MET A 279 -30.52 9.69 -27.58
N VAL A 280 -31.60 9.73 -28.36
CA VAL A 280 -32.29 8.53 -28.86
C VAL A 280 -31.56 7.93 -30.06
N GLY A 281 -31.02 8.76 -30.95
CA GLY A 281 -30.42 8.31 -32.21
C GLY A 281 -31.47 7.76 -33.20
N GLN A 282 -31.00 7.25 -34.34
CA GLN A 282 -31.89 6.71 -35.36
C GLN A 282 -32.65 5.49 -34.82
N ARG A 283 -33.98 5.59 -34.72
CA ARG A 283 -34.86 4.50 -34.22
C ARG A 283 -34.49 3.99 -32.82
N GLY A 284 -33.87 4.80 -31.97
CA GLY A 284 -33.53 4.40 -30.60
C GLY A 284 -32.28 3.55 -30.45
N THR A 285 -31.42 3.48 -31.48
CA THR A 285 -30.20 2.66 -31.45
C THR A 285 -29.29 2.98 -30.28
N ARG A 286 -29.14 4.26 -29.89
CA ARG A 286 -28.26 4.67 -28.79
C ARG A 286 -28.79 4.32 -27.40
N VAL A 287 -30.11 4.26 -27.23
CA VAL A 287 -30.76 3.92 -25.94
C VAL A 287 -30.90 2.41 -25.77
N GLY A 288 -30.92 1.65 -26.88
CA GLY A 288 -31.00 0.19 -26.87
C GLY A 288 -29.65 -0.54 -26.76
N ALA A 289 -28.54 0.17 -26.90
CA ALA A 289 -27.17 -0.35 -26.81
C ALA A 289 -26.68 -0.53 -25.35
#